data_AF-A0A7X3DAI8-F1
#
_entry.id   AF-A0A7X3DAI8-F1
#
_cell.length_a   1.000
_cell.length_b   1.000
_cell.length_c   1.000
_cell.angle_alpha   90.00
_cell.angle_beta   90.00
_cell.angle_gamma   90.00
#
_symmetry.space_group_name_H-M   'P 1'
#
loop_
_entity.id
_entity.type
_entity.pdbx_description
1 polymer ?
#
loop_
_entity_poly.entity_id
_entity_poly.type
_entity_poly.pdbx_seq_one_letter_code
_entity_poly.pdbx_strand_id
1 'polypeptide(L)'
;MQDYKDQIQQSSMTNGAIPNAETAKKVAEVILNEIYGADQISERKPLVAKFDDQSKVWLVQGTLPENILGGVPNILLQQADGKVLAVWHEK
;
A
#
# COMPACT_ATOMS: atom_id res chain seq x y z
N MET A 1 22.89 -19.17 -6.31
CA MET A 1 21.42 -19.17 -6.43
C MET A 1 20.72 -20.17 -5.49
N GLN A 2 21.40 -21.13 -4.85
CA GLN A 2 20.74 -22.09 -3.94
C GLN A 2 20.42 -21.51 -2.53
N ASP A 3 21.12 -20.44 -2.12
CA ASP A 3 21.14 -19.88 -0.75
C ASP A 3 19.82 -19.22 -0.30
N TYR A 4 19.10 -18.53 -1.19
CA TYR A 4 17.90 -17.78 -0.78
C TYR A 4 16.68 -18.67 -0.47
N LYS A 5 16.63 -19.91 -0.98
CA LYS A 5 15.50 -20.82 -0.77
C LYS A 5 15.41 -21.29 0.68
N ASP A 6 16.56 -21.50 1.31
CA ASP A 6 16.66 -21.89 2.72
C ASP A 6 16.21 -20.73 3.63
N GLN A 7 16.46 -19.49 3.20
CA GLN A 7 16.02 -18.28 3.92
C GLN A 7 14.48 -18.12 3.89
N ILE A 8 13.82 -18.45 2.78
CA ILE A 8 12.34 -18.42 2.68
C ILE A 8 11.70 -19.40 3.68
N GLN A 9 12.33 -20.56 3.91
CA GLN A 9 11.81 -21.57 4.85
C GLN A 9 12.04 -21.21 6.32
N GLN A 10 13.01 -20.35 6.63
CA GLN A 10 13.38 -20.00 8.01
C GLN A 10 12.88 -18.61 8.46
N SER A 11 12.43 -17.75 7.55
CA SER A 11 12.01 -16.40 7.90
C SER A 11 10.61 -16.39 8.53
N SER A 12 10.51 -16.07 9.82
CA SER A 12 9.26 -15.69 10.48
C SER A 12 9.22 -14.17 10.66
N MET A 13 8.38 -13.46 9.90
CA MET A 13 8.12 -12.04 10.12
C MET A 13 7.09 -11.86 11.24
N THR A 14 7.56 -11.65 12.46
CA THR A 14 6.71 -11.56 13.67
C THR A 14 5.64 -10.47 13.61
N ASN A 15 5.86 -9.40 12.85
CA ASN A 15 4.90 -8.30 12.67
C ASN A 15 4.39 -8.12 11.22
N GLY A 16 4.65 -9.11 10.36
CA GLY A 16 4.37 -9.02 8.92
C GLY A 16 5.34 -8.09 8.16
N ALA A 17 5.30 -8.17 6.83
CA ALA A 17 6.13 -7.37 5.92
C ALA A 17 5.73 -5.88 5.91
N ILE A 18 4.48 -5.57 6.23
CA ILE A 18 3.96 -4.20 6.32
C ILE A 18 3.51 -3.92 7.77
N PRO A 19 4.47 -3.72 8.70
CA PRO A 19 4.17 -3.69 10.13
C PRO A 19 3.52 -2.39 10.60
N ASN A 20 3.57 -1.32 9.81
CA ASN A 20 3.09 -0.01 10.20
C ASN A 20 2.60 0.84 9.02
N ALA A 21 1.91 1.93 9.35
CA ALA A 21 1.31 2.85 8.39
C ALA A 21 2.34 3.51 7.46
N GLU A 22 3.56 3.78 7.95
CA GLU A 22 4.61 4.38 7.12
C GLU A 22 5.08 3.42 6.02
N THR A 23 5.28 2.15 6.38
CA THR A 23 5.63 1.09 5.43
C THR A 23 4.52 0.90 4.41
N ALA A 24 3.26 0.85 4.87
CA ALA A 24 2.10 0.73 3.98
C ALA A 24 2.05 1.85 2.94
N LYS A 25 2.26 3.11 3.37
CA LYS A 25 2.29 4.28 2.47
C LYS A 25 3.41 4.18 1.44
N LYS A 26 4.63 3.80 1.85
CA LYS A 26 5.78 3.68 0.94
C LYS A 26 5.57 2.60 -0.11
N VAL A 27 5.08 1.43 0.30
CA VAL A 27 4.78 0.31 -0.63
C VAL A 27 3.65 0.70 -1.58
N ALA A 28 2.57 1.30 -1.04
CA ALA A 28 1.46 1.79 -1.84
C ALA A 28 1.91 2.83 -2.87
N GLU A 29 2.73 3.80 -2.48
CA GLU A 29 3.22 4.85 -3.38
C GLU A 29 3.97 4.27 -4.58
N VAL A 30 4.87 3.31 -4.37
CA VAL A 30 5.60 2.64 -5.46
C VAL A 30 4.63 1.98 -6.45
N ILE A 31 3.65 1.24 -5.95
CA ILE A 31 2.69 0.51 -6.79
C ILE A 31 1.75 1.48 -7.52
N LEU A 32 1.23 2.48 -6.80
CA LEU A 32 0.33 3.48 -7.36
C LEU A 32 1.03 4.34 -8.43
N ASN A 33 2.31 4.68 -8.23
CA ASN A 33 3.12 5.39 -9.23
C ASN A 33 3.27 4.57 -10.52
N GLU A 34 3.45 3.25 -10.41
CA GLU A 34 3.55 2.37 -11.58
C GLU A 34 2.22 2.28 -12.34
N ILE A 35 1.08 2.31 -11.63
CA ILE A 35 -0.25 2.16 -12.24
C ILE A 35 -0.76 3.48 -12.84
N TYR A 36 -0.60 4.60 -12.14
CA TYR A 36 -1.22 5.88 -12.48
C TYR A 36 -0.23 6.99 -12.86
N GLY A 37 1.07 6.77 -12.68
CA GLY A 37 2.10 7.77 -12.93
C GLY A 37 2.44 8.61 -11.69
N ALA A 38 3.73 8.89 -11.51
CA ALA A 38 4.25 9.59 -10.33
C ALA A 38 3.69 11.01 -10.17
N ASP A 39 3.47 11.74 -11.28
CA ASP A 39 2.93 13.10 -11.24
C ASP A 39 1.52 13.11 -10.66
N GLN A 40 0.65 12.20 -11.13
CA GLN A 40 -0.73 12.08 -10.64
C GLN A 40 -0.79 11.70 -9.16
N ILE A 41 0.08 10.78 -8.71
CA ILE A 41 0.13 10.41 -7.29
C ILE A 41 0.67 11.54 -6.42
N SER A 42 1.63 12.32 -6.92
CA SER A 42 2.16 13.48 -6.22
C SER A 42 1.07 14.51 -5.92
N GLU A 43 0.14 14.75 -6.86
CA GLU A 43 -1.02 15.63 -6.66
C GLU A 43 -2.05 15.10 -5.65
N ARG A 44 -1.98 13.81 -5.32
CA ARG A 44 -2.90 13.14 -4.39
C ARG A 44 -2.25 12.88 -3.03
N LYS A 45 -1.12 13.50 -2.73
CA LYS A 45 -0.48 13.48 -1.41
C LYS A 45 -1.16 14.46 -0.43
N PRO A 46 -1.03 14.19 0.89
CA PRO A 46 -0.38 13.04 1.51
C PRO A 46 -1.21 11.75 1.37
N LEU A 47 -0.54 10.62 1.14
CA LEU A 47 -1.22 9.32 1.27
C LEU A 47 -1.59 9.07 2.73
N VAL A 48 -2.82 8.57 2.94
CA VAL A 48 -3.35 8.20 4.26
C VAL A 48 -3.48 6.69 4.33
N ALA A 49 -2.97 6.09 5.40
CA ALA A 49 -3.08 4.65 5.66
C ALA A 49 -3.99 4.39 6.86
N LYS A 50 -4.92 3.44 6.71
CA LYS A 50 -5.82 2.95 7.75
C LYS A 50 -5.67 1.45 7.86
N PHE A 51 -5.57 0.93 9.09
CA PHE A 51 -5.45 -0.49 9.34
C PHE A 51 -6.80 -1.08 9.75
N ASP A 52 -7.15 -2.21 9.16
CA ASP A 52 -8.23 -3.06 9.62
C ASP A 52 -7.66 -4.25 10.39
N ASP A 53 -7.86 -4.22 11.71
CA ASP A 53 -7.38 -5.25 12.63
C ASP A 53 -8.07 -6.61 12.46
N GLN A 54 -9.30 -6.65 11.91
CA GLN A 54 -10.05 -7.89 11.72
C GLN A 54 -9.53 -8.65 10.50
N SER A 55 -9.32 -7.94 9.40
CA SER A 55 -8.82 -8.53 8.14
C SER A 55 -7.29 -8.54 8.03
N LYS A 56 -6.59 -7.80 8.89
CA LYS A 56 -5.13 -7.58 8.84
C LYS A 56 -4.70 -6.98 7.50
N VAL A 57 -5.44 -5.96 7.06
CA VAL A 57 -5.25 -5.27 5.79
C VAL A 57 -5.03 -3.78 6.01
N TRP A 58 -4.11 -3.21 5.24
CA TRP A 58 -3.92 -1.77 5.10
C TRP A 58 -4.73 -1.25 3.92
N LEU A 59 -5.59 -0.27 4.17
CA LEU A 59 -6.10 0.63 3.13
C LEU A 59 -5.18 1.84 3.05
N VAL A 60 -4.60 2.08 1.88
CA VAL A 60 -3.90 3.33 1.58
C VAL A 60 -4.65 4.07 0.49
N GLN A 61 -4.89 5.35 0.71
CA GLN A 61 -5.60 6.21 -0.23
C GLN A 61 -4.91 7.56 -0.39
N GLY A 62 -5.06 8.17 -1.56
CA GLY A 62 -4.70 9.57 -1.77
C GLY A 62 -5.66 10.50 -1.03
N THR A 63 -5.32 11.79 -1.04
CA THR A 63 -6.19 12.86 -0.55
C THR A 63 -6.58 13.79 -1.68
N LEU A 64 -7.76 14.38 -1.57
CA LEU A 64 -8.23 15.43 -2.46
C LEU A 64 -8.46 16.71 -1.65
N PRO A 65 -7.93 17.86 -2.08
CA PRO A 65 -8.26 19.15 -1.48
C PRO A 65 -9.76 19.43 -1.54
N GLU A 66 -10.26 20.18 -0.55
CA GLU A 66 -11.64 20.65 -0.55
C GLU A 66 -11.94 21.46 -1.83
N ASN A 67 -13.10 21.24 -2.42
CA ASN A 67 -13.60 21.91 -3.64
C ASN A 67 -12.94 21.51 -4.97
N ILE A 68 -12.16 20.43 -5.02
CA ILE A 68 -11.72 19.83 -6.28
C ILE A 68 -12.66 18.67 -6.64
N LEU A 69 -13.09 18.62 -7.89
CA LEU A 69 -13.85 17.49 -8.43
C LEU A 69 -12.90 16.38 -8.88
N GLY A 70 -13.20 15.15 -8.49
CA GLY A 70 -12.51 13.93 -8.93
C GLY A 70 -12.34 12.91 -7.82
N GLY A 71 -11.66 11.81 -8.14
CA GLY A 71 -11.35 10.74 -7.21
C GLY A 71 -9.90 10.71 -6.72
N VAL A 72 -9.66 9.84 -5.74
CA VAL A 72 -8.33 9.46 -5.26
C VAL A 72 -7.99 8.00 -5.60
N PRO A 73 -6.70 7.67 -5.80
CA PRO A 73 -6.26 6.29 -5.90
C PRO A 73 -6.36 5.60 -4.54
N ASN A 74 -6.68 4.31 -4.56
CA ASN A 74 -6.84 3.46 -3.39
C ASN A 74 -6.14 2.11 -3.63
N ILE A 75 -5.57 1.54 -2.57
CA ILE A 75 -4.95 0.21 -2.59
C ILE A 75 -5.14 -0.52 -1.26
N LEU A 76 -5.43 -1.82 -1.34
CA LEU A 76 -5.47 -2.73 -0.19
C LEU A 76 -4.24 -3.63 -0.19
N LEU A 77 -3.51 -3.65 0.92
CA LEU A 77 -2.30 -4.44 1.12
C LEU A 77 -2.44 -5.35 2.34
N GLN A 78 -2.16 -6.64 2.18
CA GLN A 78 -2.11 -7.58 3.31
C GLN A 78 -0.90 -7.27 4.21
N GLN A 79 -1.10 -7.23 5.53
CA GLN A 79 -0.03 -6.92 6.49
C GLN A 79 1.11 -7.95 6.46
N ALA A 80 0.75 -9.24 6.32
CA ALA A 80 1.66 -10.36 6.54
C ALA A 80 2.82 -10.41 5.55
N ASP A 81 2.52 -10.25 4.25
CA ASP A 81 3.48 -10.45 3.15
C ASP A 81 3.43 -9.33 2.10
N GLY A 82 2.55 -8.34 2.29
CA GLY A 82 2.38 -7.23 1.36
C GLY A 82 1.60 -7.58 0.10
N LYS A 83 0.88 -8.70 0.06
CA LYS A 83 0.02 -9.06 -1.09
C LYS A 83 -0.94 -7.92 -1.40
N VAL A 84 -0.95 -7.49 -2.66
CA VAL A 84 -1.93 -6.53 -3.18
C VAL A 84 -3.26 -7.25 -3.34
N LEU A 85 -4.28 -6.80 -2.60
CA LEU A 85 -5.62 -7.39 -2.61
C LEU A 85 -6.54 -6.68 -3.60
N ALA A 86 -6.40 -5.36 -3.75
CA ALA A 86 -7.16 -4.57 -4.70
C ALA A 86 -6.45 -3.23 -4.97
N VAL A 87 -6.67 -2.67 -6.16
CA VAL A 87 -6.32 -1.30 -6.53
C VAL A 87 -7.50 -0.71 -7.31
N TRP A 88 -7.90 0.52 -6.98
CA TRP A 88 -8.93 1.26 -7.72
C TRP A 88 -8.68 2.76 -7.65
N HIS A 89 -9.41 3.52 -8.47
CA HIS A 89 -9.48 4.98 -8.41
C HIS A 89 -10.95 5.36 -8.27
N GLU A 90 -11.24 6.34 -7.42
CA GLU A 90 -12.58 6.92 -7.33
C GLU A 90 -12.93 7.73 -8.59
N LYS A 91 -14.16 8.22 -8.71
CA LYS A 91 -14.57 9.01 -9.89
C LYS A 91 -14.35 10.50 -9.64
#